data_AF-A0A229P4Z6-F1
#
_entry.id   AF-A0A229P4Z6-F1
#
_cell.length_a   1.000
_cell.length_b   1.000
_cell.length_c   1.000
_cell.angle_alpha   90.00
_cell.angle_beta   90.00
_cell.angle_gamma   90.00
#
_symmetry.space_group_name_H-M   'P 1'
#
loop_
_entity.id
_entity.type
_entity.pdbx_description
1 polymer ?
#
loop_
_entity_poly.entity_id
_entity_poly.type
_entity_poly.pdbx_seq_one_letter_code
_entity_poly.pdbx_strand_id
1 'polypeptide(L)'
;MSKNRIKKLVVAMSLGSLLSLTVLQPISAENSSVSNIEKKSPITTVESYIIETYSDTQNSEGYFEKIGYEVVSATTKIVEGTDDTIEAETSSVSDFYSNDGSYIKTVIKNDHATNNYSTGKALVKNQNVTTSSPANDNSQLASFIKNKDTFEKNTLDTDQQLKLSKKIEERVKLLPDAESREVKGISRDELEKVKQKIAEQTSKRTVSNTTSDSFVDTTLPSVADQSNFSTSSSMMVSTCPSNTNGVESCGAWDNYYRHNILNGDFTVQVLGHAGEDSMYSRLHGSIGTDTAKATRLSTFKQQINTYERYIVDDLEAGVFWEIVGWASALASFILLVQGFGTGPVGWVAVVALYSNAILTFAGFTSSAYATNARLQISKNAASQLSNAKTTHYNMLYNFDHNYGSVYESGF
;
A
#
# COMPACT_ATOMS: atom_id res chain seq x y z
N MET A 1 18.73 -1.68 61.51
CA MET A 1 17.62 -1.36 60.59
C MET A 1 18.19 -0.65 59.37
N SER A 2 18.73 -1.43 58.42
CA SER A 2 18.06 -1.85 57.17
C SER A 2 17.98 -0.75 56.10
N LYS A 3 19.08 -0.69 55.33
CA LYS A 3 19.20 -0.44 53.88
C LYS A 3 18.14 0.47 53.22
N ASN A 4 18.57 1.67 52.83
CA ASN A 4 18.25 2.18 51.49
C ASN A 4 19.45 2.95 50.93
N ARG A 5 20.05 2.34 49.91
CA ARG A 5 21.27 2.78 49.21
C ARG A 5 20.91 3.81 48.14
N ILE A 6 21.66 4.91 48.15
CA ILE A 6 22.37 5.51 47.00
C ILE A 6 21.66 5.42 45.65
N LYS A 7 21.06 6.53 45.20
CA LYS A 7 21.11 6.98 43.78
C LYS A 7 21.10 8.52 43.71
N LYS A 8 22.30 9.10 43.68
CA LYS A 8 22.62 10.36 42.97
C LYS A 8 23.50 9.98 41.78
N LEU A 9 23.46 10.77 40.70
CA LEU A 9 24.07 10.58 39.36
C LEU A 9 23.34 9.51 38.54
N VAL A 10 22.76 9.76 37.36
CA VAL A 10 23.15 10.63 36.24
C VAL A 10 21.87 11.15 35.56
N VAL A 11 21.65 12.47 35.54
CA VAL A 11 20.57 13.16 34.77
C VAL A 11 21.19 13.91 33.58
N ALA A 12 22.24 13.34 33.00
CA ALA A 12 22.92 13.91 31.84
C ALA A 12 23.29 12.79 30.88
N MET A 13 22.39 12.48 29.94
CA MET A 13 22.63 11.92 28.59
C MET A 13 21.36 11.26 28.05
N SER A 14 20.45 12.04 27.48
CA SER A 14 19.52 11.58 26.41
C SER A 14 18.84 12.77 25.71
N LEU A 15 19.58 13.86 25.52
CA LEU A 15 19.22 14.98 24.66
C LEU A 15 20.31 15.09 23.58
N GLY A 16 20.33 14.11 22.67
CA GLY A 16 21.45 13.95 21.73
C GLY A 16 21.36 12.72 20.84
N SER A 17 20.19 12.45 20.24
CA SER A 17 20.10 11.64 19.00
C SER A 17 18.79 11.89 18.22
N LEU A 18 18.24 13.12 18.30
CA LEU A 18 17.22 13.60 17.35
C LEU A 18 17.94 14.47 16.33
N LEU A 19 18.55 13.85 15.32
CA LEU A 19 19.04 14.47 14.08
C LEU A 19 19.57 13.35 13.16
N SER A 20 18.71 12.43 12.77
CA SER A 20 18.78 11.96 11.38
C SER A 20 18.25 13.12 10.54
N LEU A 21 19.15 13.88 9.91
CA LEU A 21 18.80 14.94 8.97
C LEU A 21 17.94 14.35 7.85
N THR A 22 16.62 14.41 8.01
CA THR A 22 15.73 14.69 6.90
C THR A 22 15.41 16.18 7.03
N VAL A 23 16.06 16.99 6.21
CA VAL A 23 15.60 18.36 5.99
C VAL A 23 14.28 18.23 5.24
N LEU A 24 13.19 18.12 5.99
CA LEU A 24 11.83 18.29 5.49
C LEU A 24 11.67 19.79 5.22
N GLN A 25 11.97 20.22 4.00
CA GLN A 25 11.34 21.43 3.48
C GLN A 25 9.89 21.06 3.12
N PRO A 26 8.90 21.88 3.52
CA PRO A 26 7.54 21.70 3.04
C PRO A 26 7.57 21.85 1.51
N ILE A 27 6.97 20.88 0.80
CA ILE A 27 6.67 21.01 -0.63
C ILE A 27 5.54 22.03 -0.73
N SER A 28 5.90 23.31 -0.68
CA SER A 28 5.12 24.39 -1.26
C SER A 28 5.54 24.51 -2.71
N ALA A 29 4.57 24.58 -3.61
CA ALA A 29 4.77 24.86 -5.02
C ALA A 29 5.77 26.01 -5.22
N GLU A 30 6.86 25.77 -5.95
CA GLU A 30 7.81 26.83 -6.29
C GLU A 30 7.98 26.92 -7.80
N ASN A 31 7.67 28.12 -8.28
CA ASN A 31 7.85 28.59 -9.63
C ASN A 31 9.33 28.56 -10.03
N SER A 32 9.59 28.01 -11.22
CA SER A 32 10.54 28.50 -12.22
C SER A 32 11.68 29.40 -11.72
N SER A 33 12.81 28.80 -11.33
CA SER A 33 14.11 29.46 -11.48
C SER A 33 15.24 28.45 -11.70
N VAL A 34 15.99 28.70 -12.76
CA VAL A 34 17.16 27.93 -13.21
C VAL A 34 18.27 28.06 -12.15
N SER A 35 18.68 26.96 -11.53
CA SER A 35 19.87 26.90 -10.68
C SER A 35 20.61 25.58 -10.87
N ASN A 36 21.95 25.64 -10.74
CA ASN A 36 22.90 24.57 -11.02
C ASN A 36 22.49 23.22 -10.42
N ILE A 37 22.47 22.17 -11.24
CA ILE A 37 22.03 20.82 -10.87
C ILE A 37 23.11 20.18 -9.97
N GLU A 38 22.98 20.39 -8.66
CA GLU A 38 23.75 19.66 -7.66
C GLU A 38 23.30 18.19 -7.69
N LYS A 39 24.23 17.27 -7.93
CA LYS A 39 23.96 15.83 -8.01
C LYS A 39 23.41 15.36 -6.66
N LYS A 40 22.11 15.05 -6.58
CA LYS A 40 21.49 14.53 -5.37
C LYS A 40 22.17 13.21 -4.95
N SER A 41 22.51 13.09 -3.67
CA SER A 41 23.05 11.87 -3.11
C SER A 41 22.06 10.72 -3.26
N PRO A 42 22.52 9.48 -3.52
CA PRO A 42 21.66 8.30 -3.53
C PRO A 42 20.86 8.16 -2.23
N ILE A 43 19.59 7.83 -2.34
CA ILE A 43 18.76 7.44 -1.20
C ILE A 43 18.86 5.93 -1.08
N THR A 44 19.26 5.43 0.09
CA THR A 44 19.35 4.01 0.38
C THR A 44 18.51 3.67 1.59
N THR A 45 17.68 2.64 1.47
CA THR A 45 16.83 2.12 2.55
C THR A 45 17.12 0.64 2.76
N VAL A 46 17.31 0.25 4.02
CA VAL A 46 17.48 -1.15 4.43
C VAL A 46 16.27 -1.54 5.28
N GLU A 47 15.61 -2.64 4.93
CA GLU A 47 14.35 -3.06 5.54
C GLU A 47 14.36 -4.55 5.87
N SER A 48 13.68 -4.91 6.96
CA SER A 48 13.28 -6.28 7.27
C SER A 48 11.83 -6.28 7.72
N TYR A 49 11.01 -7.18 7.17
CA TYR A 49 9.58 -7.21 7.45
C TYR A 49 8.95 -8.57 7.17
N ILE A 50 7.75 -8.77 7.70
CA ILE A 50 6.87 -9.90 7.42
C ILE A 50 5.60 -9.35 6.77
N ILE A 51 5.10 -10.00 5.73
CA ILE A 51 3.87 -9.61 5.04
C ILE A 51 3.08 -10.85 4.58
N GLU A 52 1.76 -10.75 4.54
CA GLU A 52 0.93 -11.74 3.84
C GLU A 52 1.20 -11.71 2.33
N THR A 53 1.06 -12.85 1.66
CA THR A 53 1.20 -12.95 0.21
C THR A 53 -0.10 -13.35 -0.46
N TYR A 54 -0.40 -12.69 -1.58
CA TYR A 54 -1.53 -12.97 -2.45
C TYR A 54 -1.04 -13.49 -3.79
N SER A 55 -1.89 -14.25 -4.50
CA SER A 55 -1.63 -14.70 -5.85
C SER A 55 -1.32 -13.52 -6.80
N ASP A 56 -0.48 -13.75 -7.80
CA ASP A 56 -0.15 -12.74 -8.81
C ASP A 56 -1.24 -12.61 -9.90
N THR A 57 -2.15 -13.58 -9.95
CA THR A 57 -3.27 -13.65 -10.89
C THR A 57 -4.56 -13.98 -10.16
N GLN A 58 -5.68 -13.52 -10.72
CA GLN A 58 -6.99 -13.85 -10.19
C GLN A 58 -7.33 -15.32 -10.47
N ASN A 59 -8.03 -15.96 -9.54
CA ASN A 59 -8.62 -17.28 -9.75
C ASN A 59 -9.81 -17.22 -10.74
N SER A 60 -10.47 -18.36 -10.99
CA SER A 60 -11.62 -18.42 -11.91
C SER A 60 -12.82 -17.58 -11.49
N GLU A 61 -12.88 -17.15 -10.23
CA GLU A 61 -13.94 -16.30 -9.69
C GLU A 61 -13.56 -14.81 -9.67
N GLY A 62 -12.36 -14.45 -10.13
CA GLY A 62 -11.88 -13.07 -10.15
C GLY A 62 -11.26 -12.60 -8.84
N TYR A 63 -10.84 -13.51 -7.95
CA TYR A 63 -10.21 -13.18 -6.67
C TYR A 63 -8.70 -13.42 -6.67
N PHE A 64 -7.95 -12.50 -6.06
CA PHE A 64 -6.58 -12.73 -5.62
C PHE A 64 -6.61 -13.46 -4.27
N GLU A 65 -6.07 -14.67 -4.24
CA GLU A 65 -6.15 -15.55 -3.07
C GLU A 65 -4.93 -15.37 -2.18
N LYS A 66 -5.12 -15.42 -0.86
CA LYS A 66 -4.00 -15.45 0.09
C LYS A 66 -3.31 -16.80 0.00
N ILE A 67 -2.04 -16.79 -0.40
CA ILE A 67 -1.23 -17.99 -0.62
C ILE A 67 -0.25 -18.27 0.52
N GLY A 68 -0.04 -17.32 1.43
CA GLY A 68 0.80 -17.53 2.62
C GLY A 68 1.41 -16.24 3.15
N TYR A 69 2.70 -16.32 3.46
CA TYR A 69 3.48 -15.27 4.11
C TYR A 69 4.89 -15.16 3.51
N GLU A 70 5.46 -13.96 3.60
CA GLU A 70 6.82 -13.67 3.16
C GLU A 70 7.58 -12.97 4.28
N VAL A 71 8.76 -13.48 4.62
CA VAL A 71 9.72 -12.83 5.51
C VAL A 71 10.84 -12.28 4.65
N VAL A 72 10.99 -10.95 4.63
CA VAL A 72 11.84 -10.24 3.68
C VAL A 72 12.95 -9.50 4.39
N SER A 73 14.13 -9.54 3.79
CA SER A 73 15.22 -8.58 4.00
C SER A 73 15.54 -7.90 2.68
N ALA A 74 15.53 -6.58 2.63
CA ALA A 74 15.71 -5.84 1.38
C ALA A 74 16.60 -4.60 1.55
N THR A 75 17.27 -4.24 0.46
CA THR A 75 17.92 -2.94 0.28
C THR A 75 17.39 -2.31 -0.99
N THR A 76 16.91 -1.07 -0.88
CA THR A 76 16.45 -0.27 -2.02
C THR A 76 17.37 0.94 -2.13
N LYS A 77 17.91 1.18 -3.33
CA LYS A 77 18.74 2.33 -3.63
C LYS A 77 18.14 3.06 -4.82
N ILE A 78 17.89 4.36 -4.67
CA ILE A 78 17.37 5.22 -5.74
C ILE A 78 18.37 6.36 -5.99
N VAL A 79 18.67 6.59 -7.27
CA VAL A 79 19.56 7.67 -7.72
C VAL A 79 18.83 8.50 -8.77
N GLU A 80 18.66 9.79 -8.48
CA GLU A 80 18.17 10.76 -9.47
C GLU A 80 19.37 11.28 -10.28
N GLY A 81 19.37 10.95 -11.57
CA GLY A 81 20.40 11.38 -12.52
C GLY A 81 20.26 12.84 -12.91
N THR A 82 21.35 13.41 -13.44
CA THR A 82 21.36 14.81 -13.93
C THR A 82 20.84 14.97 -15.35
N ASP A 83 20.66 13.86 -16.07
CA ASP A 83 20.30 13.75 -17.49
C ASP A 83 18.85 13.27 -17.70
N ASP A 84 17.94 13.68 -16.82
CA ASP A 84 16.53 13.27 -16.89
C ASP A 84 16.34 11.75 -16.75
N THR A 85 17.24 11.11 -16.00
CA THR A 85 17.21 9.68 -15.68
C THR A 85 16.93 9.44 -14.19
N ILE A 86 16.32 8.30 -13.89
CA ILE A 86 16.21 7.77 -12.53
C ILE A 86 16.66 6.32 -12.54
N GLU A 87 17.45 5.94 -11.55
CA GLU A 87 17.96 4.59 -11.37
C GLU A 87 17.45 4.03 -10.05
N ALA A 88 17.07 2.75 -10.05
CA ALA A 88 16.78 2.02 -8.84
C ALA A 88 17.43 0.64 -8.86
N GLU A 89 17.97 0.27 -7.71
CA GLU A 89 18.46 -1.06 -7.43
C GLU A 89 17.73 -1.59 -6.20
N THR A 90 17.10 -2.77 -6.34
CA THR A 90 16.45 -3.48 -5.24
C THR A 90 17.05 -4.86 -5.10
N SER A 91 17.76 -5.08 -4.00
CA SER A 91 18.28 -6.38 -3.61
C SER A 91 17.41 -6.95 -2.49
N SER A 92 16.95 -8.20 -2.61
CA SER A 92 16.14 -8.83 -1.57
C SER A 92 16.48 -10.30 -1.35
N VAL A 93 16.21 -10.75 -0.12
CA VAL A 93 16.16 -12.15 0.29
C VAL A 93 14.79 -12.38 0.91
N SER A 94 13.97 -13.21 0.27
CA SER A 94 12.57 -13.43 0.61
C SER A 94 12.32 -14.90 0.94
N ASP A 95 11.94 -15.21 2.17
CA ASP A 95 11.53 -16.55 2.58
C ASP A 95 10.00 -16.66 2.52
N PHE A 96 9.49 -17.62 1.75
CA PHE A 96 8.06 -17.85 1.56
C PHE A 96 7.58 -19.00 2.44
N TYR A 97 6.42 -18.81 3.04
CA TYR A 97 5.75 -19.77 3.92
C TYR A 97 4.29 -19.92 3.51
N SER A 98 3.70 -21.11 3.68
CA SER A 98 2.28 -21.35 3.43
C SER A 98 1.40 -20.77 4.55
N ASN A 99 0.08 -20.82 4.36
CA ASN A 99 -0.91 -20.31 5.31
C ASN A 99 -0.83 -20.95 6.72
N ASP A 100 -0.26 -22.14 6.85
CA ASP A 100 -0.01 -22.84 8.11
C ASP A 100 1.37 -22.53 8.74
N GLY A 101 2.18 -21.71 8.07
CA GLY A 101 3.54 -21.36 8.49
C GLY A 101 4.62 -22.35 8.05
N SER A 102 4.29 -23.36 7.23
CA SER A 102 5.30 -24.27 6.69
C SER A 102 6.18 -23.57 5.66
N TYR A 103 7.50 -23.75 5.75
CA TYR A 103 8.45 -23.17 4.81
C TYR A 103 8.29 -23.75 3.40
N ILE A 104 8.30 -22.89 2.38
CA ILE A 104 8.16 -23.27 0.97
C ILE A 104 9.49 -23.13 0.23
N LYS A 105 10.06 -21.91 0.21
CA LYS A 105 11.25 -21.57 -0.59
C LYS A 105 11.86 -20.25 -0.14
N THR A 106 13.06 -20.00 -0.59
CA THR A 106 13.73 -18.70 -0.48
C THR A 106 14.04 -18.18 -1.87
N VAL A 107 13.75 -16.92 -2.14
CA VAL A 107 14.10 -16.23 -3.38
C VAL A 107 15.09 -15.14 -3.06
N ILE A 108 16.26 -15.18 -3.69
CA ILE A 108 17.24 -14.09 -3.65
C ILE A 108 17.10 -13.35 -4.97
N LYS A 109 16.91 -12.03 -4.92
CA LYS A 109 16.67 -11.19 -6.10
C LYS A 109 17.60 -9.99 -6.10
N ASN A 110 18.07 -9.60 -7.28
CA ASN A 110 18.62 -8.28 -7.53
C ASN A 110 18.00 -7.71 -8.80
N ASP A 111 17.22 -6.66 -8.64
CA ASP A 111 16.60 -5.92 -9.73
C ASP A 111 17.26 -4.57 -9.86
N HIS A 112 17.77 -4.30 -11.05
CA HIS A 112 18.30 -2.99 -11.42
C HIS A 112 17.48 -2.43 -12.57
N ALA A 113 17.15 -1.14 -12.49
CA ALA A 113 16.44 -0.44 -13.53
C ALA A 113 16.94 0.99 -13.68
N THR A 114 16.99 1.48 -14.92
CA THR A 114 17.24 2.87 -15.25
C THR A 114 16.15 3.34 -16.20
N ASN A 115 15.39 4.36 -15.81
CA ASN A 115 14.38 4.99 -16.66
C ASN A 115 14.90 6.32 -17.18
N ASN A 116 14.76 6.57 -18.49
CA ASN A 116 15.04 7.85 -19.11
C ASN A 116 13.71 8.54 -19.43
N TYR A 117 13.39 9.61 -18.71
CA TYR A 117 12.11 10.30 -18.82
C TYR A 117 11.95 11.05 -20.15
N SER A 118 13.05 11.46 -20.80
CA SER A 118 13.01 12.12 -22.09
C SER A 118 12.60 11.16 -23.22
N THR A 119 12.97 9.89 -23.12
CA THR A 119 12.67 8.87 -24.16
C THR A 119 11.50 7.97 -23.80
N GLY A 120 11.11 7.90 -22.52
CA GLY A 120 10.12 6.93 -22.03
C GLY A 120 10.59 5.48 -22.13
N LYS A 121 11.90 5.25 -22.22
CA LYS A 121 12.52 3.92 -22.26
C LYS A 121 13.18 3.61 -20.93
N ALA A 122 13.16 2.34 -20.55
CA ALA A 122 13.89 1.85 -19.40
C ALA A 122 14.80 0.68 -19.78
N LEU A 123 15.98 0.64 -19.16
CA LEU A 123 16.84 -0.54 -19.15
C LEU A 123 16.62 -1.28 -17.84
N VAL A 124 16.41 -2.59 -17.90
CA VAL A 124 16.22 -3.43 -16.72
C VAL A 124 17.15 -4.62 -16.75
N LYS A 125 17.68 -4.99 -15.59
CA LYS A 125 18.48 -6.19 -15.35
C LYS A 125 17.90 -6.91 -14.14
N ASN A 126 17.52 -8.17 -14.35
CA ASN A 126 16.85 -8.99 -13.35
C ASN A 126 17.66 -10.24 -13.07
N GLN A 127 18.03 -10.41 -11.81
CA GLN A 127 18.73 -11.59 -11.35
C GLN A 127 17.92 -12.21 -10.23
N ASN A 128 17.69 -13.51 -10.29
CA ASN A 128 17.10 -14.23 -9.18
C ASN A 128 17.61 -15.68 -9.11
N VAL A 129 17.57 -16.25 -7.91
CA VAL A 129 17.75 -17.68 -7.68
C VAL A 129 16.79 -18.11 -6.58
N THR A 130 16.31 -19.35 -6.68
CA THR A 130 15.51 -19.98 -5.62
C THR A 130 16.35 -21.00 -4.89
N THR A 131 16.29 -20.99 -3.55
CA THR A 131 16.94 -21.97 -2.68
C THR A 131 15.92 -22.64 -1.76
N SER A 132 16.27 -23.81 -1.24
CA SER A 132 15.39 -24.67 -0.43
C SER A 132 15.65 -24.58 1.09
N SER A 133 16.26 -23.50 1.57
CA SER A 133 16.50 -23.29 2.99
C SER A 133 16.28 -21.83 3.37
N PRO A 134 15.61 -21.56 4.51
CA PRO A 134 15.31 -20.20 4.95
C PRO A 134 16.61 -19.44 5.19
N ALA A 135 16.61 -18.17 4.82
CA ALA A 135 17.77 -17.29 4.93
C ALA A 135 17.55 -16.14 5.92
N ASN A 136 16.31 -15.84 6.30
CA ASN A 136 15.94 -14.80 7.24
C ASN A 136 15.63 -15.35 8.63
N ASP A 137 15.65 -14.46 9.63
CA ASP A 137 15.12 -14.77 10.95
C ASP A 137 13.59 -14.79 10.86
N ASN A 138 13.00 -15.94 11.20
CA ASN A 138 11.55 -16.18 11.15
C ASN A 138 10.93 -16.32 12.54
N SER A 139 11.63 -15.91 13.61
CA SER A 139 11.17 -16.04 14.99
C SER A 139 9.83 -15.35 15.28
N GLN A 140 9.52 -14.27 14.56
CA GLN A 140 8.25 -13.52 14.68
C GLN A 140 7.10 -14.11 13.83
N LEU A 141 7.37 -15.04 12.91
CA LEU A 141 6.35 -15.54 11.98
C LEU A 141 5.18 -16.21 12.71
N ALA A 142 5.45 -17.02 13.73
CA ALA A 142 4.41 -17.72 14.47
C ALA A 142 3.45 -16.75 15.20
N SER A 143 3.99 -15.67 15.79
CA SER A 143 3.17 -14.63 16.41
C SER A 143 2.39 -13.84 15.38
N PHE A 144 3.03 -13.47 14.27
CA PHE A 144 2.41 -12.76 13.15
C PHE A 144 1.17 -13.50 12.62
N ILE A 145 1.31 -14.81 12.36
CA ILE A 145 0.21 -15.69 11.89
C ILE A 145 -0.90 -15.76 12.95
N LYS A 146 -0.53 -16.00 14.21
CA LYS A 146 -1.50 -16.14 15.31
C LYS A 146 -2.32 -14.86 15.52
N ASN A 147 -1.68 -13.71 15.39
CA ASN A 147 -2.31 -12.40 15.58
C ASN A 147 -3.15 -11.98 14.37
N LYS A 148 -3.04 -12.68 13.23
CA LYS A 148 -3.65 -12.28 11.95
C LYS A 148 -3.18 -10.89 11.52
N ASP A 149 -1.88 -10.67 11.66
CA ASP A 149 -1.25 -9.45 11.18
C ASP A 149 -1.11 -9.47 9.65
N THR A 150 -1.21 -8.31 9.03
CA THR A 150 -1.11 -8.13 7.57
C THR A 150 0.29 -7.74 7.13
N PHE A 151 0.99 -7.01 8.00
CA PHE A 151 2.35 -6.50 7.81
C PHE A 151 3.00 -6.20 9.18
N GLU A 152 4.28 -6.50 9.31
CA GLU A 152 5.09 -6.18 10.49
C GLU A 152 6.51 -5.82 10.03
N LYS A 153 6.95 -4.59 10.33
CA LYS A 153 8.30 -4.12 9.98
C LYS A 153 9.21 -4.12 11.20
N ASN A 154 10.39 -4.69 11.05
CA ASN A 154 11.42 -4.66 12.09
C ASN A 154 12.09 -3.29 12.17
N THR A 155 12.18 -2.76 13.39
CA THR A 155 13.00 -1.58 13.68
C THR A 155 14.46 -2.00 13.71
N LEU A 156 15.27 -1.42 12.82
CA LEU A 156 16.69 -1.72 12.68
C LEU A 156 17.53 -0.51 13.10
N ASP A 157 18.41 -0.70 14.08
CA ASP A 157 19.48 0.25 14.37
C ASP A 157 20.56 0.25 13.27
N THR A 158 21.50 1.19 13.32
CA THR A 158 22.57 1.34 12.32
C THR A 158 23.42 0.08 12.15
N ASP A 159 23.73 -0.61 13.24
CA ASP A 159 24.56 -1.82 13.20
C ASP A 159 23.79 -2.99 12.59
N GLN A 160 22.50 -3.11 12.90
CA GLN A 160 21.59 -4.08 12.31
C GLN A 160 21.41 -3.83 10.80
N GLN A 161 21.22 -2.57 10.38
CA GLN A 161 21.14 -2.19 8.97
C GLN A 161 22.43 -2.55 8.22
N LEU A 162 23.60 -2.25 8.79
CA LEU A 162 24.89 -2.57 8.17
C LEU A 162 25.10 -4.08 8.03
N LYS A 163 24.80 -4.85 9.09
CA LYS A 163 24.88 -6.32 9.07
C LYS A 163 23.92 -6.91 8.04
N LEU A 164 22.69 -6.41 7.98
CA LEU A 164 21.67 -6.88 7.05
C LEU A 164 22.05 -6.56 5.60
N SER A 165 22.48 -5.34 5.32
CA SER A 165 22.95 -4.91 4.00
C SER A 165 24.10 -5.78 3.51
N LYS A 166 25.11 -6.03 4.36
CA LYS A 166 26.24 -6.90 4.02
C LYS A 166 25.80 -8.34 3.73
N LYS A 167 24.88 -8.88 4.53
CA LYS A 167 24.31 -10.22 4.33
C LYS A 167 23.58 -10.32 2.99
N ILE A 168 22.79 -9.31 2.63
CA ILE A 168 22.09 -9.24 1.34
C ILE A 168 23.11 -9.17 0.19
N GLU A 169 24.12 -8.29 0.30
CA GLU A 169 25.17 -8.12 -0.70
C GLU A 169 25.93 -9.43 -0.96
N GLU A 170 26.31 -10.15 0.10
CA GLU A 170 26.99 -11.46 0.00
C GLU A 170 26.13 -12.51 -0.74
N ARG A 171 24.81 -12.48 -0.57
CA ARG A 171 23.87 -13.39 -1.25
C ARG A 171 23.66 -13.00 -2.71
N VAL A 172 23.54 -11.70 -2.99
CA VAL A 172 23.37 -11.16 -4.35
C VAL A 172 24.59 -11.44 -5.23
N LYS A 173 25.80 -11.45 -4.65
CA LYS A 173 27.04 -11.84 -5.37
C LYS A 173 27.02 -13.25 -5.94
N LEU A 174 26.13 -14.13 -5.45
CA LEU A 174 25.97 -15.50 -5.93
C LEU A 174 24.97 -15.63 -7.08
N LEU A 175 24.30 -14.54 -7.45
CA LEU A 175 23.32 -14.56 -8.53
C LEU A 175 24.02 -14.74 -9.88
N PRO A 176 23.39 -15.49 -10.81
CA PRO A 176 23.92 -15.62 -12.16
C PRO A 176 23.90 -14.26 -12.85
N ASP A 177 24.87 -14.04 -13.74
CA ASP A 177 24.85 -12.86 -14.61
C ASP A 177 23.57 -12.82 -15.45
N ALA A 178 23.03 -11.62 -15.61
CA ALA A 178 21.88 -11.36 -16.46
C ALA A 178 22.19 -10.19 -17.38
N GLU A 179 21.71 -10.31 -18.62
CA GLU A 179 21.79 -9.23 -19.59
C GLU A 179 20.76 -8.14 -19.27
N SER A 180 21.10 -6.91 -19.61
CA SER A 180 20.15 -5.80 -19.56
C SER A 180 19.26 -5.87 -20.78
N ARG A 181 17.97 -5.62 -20.59
CA ARG A 181 16.98 -5.53 -21.67
C ARG A 181 16.30 -4.18 -21.66
N GLU A 182 16.05 -3.64 -22.85
CA GLU A 182 15.22 -2.45 -23.01
C GLU A 182 13.74 -2.83 -22.88
N VAL A 183 13.02 -2.08 -22.05
CA VAL A 183 11.57 -2.19 -21.86
C VAL A 183 10.95 -0.81 -21.95
N LYS A 184 9.62 -0.75 -22.07
CA LYS A 184 8.91 0.51 -21.94
C LYS A 184 9.09 1.06 -20.52
N GLY A 185 9.56 2.30 -20.45
CA GLY A 185 9.65 3.09 -19.23
C GLY A 185 8.46 4.04 -19.10
N ILE A 186 8.67 5.13 -18.36
CA ILE A 186 7.73 6.23 -18.20
C ILE A 186 8.40 7.52 -18.68
N SER A 187 7.76 8.19 -19.65
CA SER A 187 8.21 9.51 -20.10
C SER A 187 7.81 10.61 -19.12
N ARG A 188 8.44 11.79 -19.22
CA ARG A 188 8.09 12.97 -18.40
C ARG A 188 6.62 13.36 -18.59
N ASP A 189 6.16 13.38 -19.82
CA ASP A 189 4.77 13.70 -20.17
C ASP A 189 3.78 12.68 -19.61
N GLU A 190 4.10 11.39 -19.66
CA GLU A 190 3.27 10.33 -19.06
C GLU A 190 3.23 10.48 -17.53
N LEU A 191 4.37 10.76 -16.91
CA LEU A 191 4.47 10.97 -15.46
C LEU A 191 3.61 12.16 -15.01
N GLU A 192 3.74 13.31 -15.67
CA GLU A 192 3.00 14.51 -15.32
C GLU A 192 1.50 14.38 -15.59
N LYS A 193 1.09 13.66 -16.64
CA LYS A 193 -0.33 13.32 -16.86
C LYS A 193 -0.90 12.49 -15.71
N VAL A 194 -0.15 11.52 -15.20
CA VAL A 194 -0.60 10.71 -14.05
C VAL A 194 -0.67 11.57 -12.79
N LYS A 195 0.37 12.38 -12.51
CA LYS A 195 0.35 13.31 -11.37
C LYS A 195 -0.80 14.30 -11.43
N GLN A 196 -1.07 14.87 -12.60
CA GLN A 196 -2.21 15.76 -12.80
C GLN A 196 -3.53 15.06 -12.49
N LYS A 197 -3.74 13.83 -12.98
CA LYS A 197 -4.95 13.05 -12.66
C LYS A 197 -5.09 12.77 -11.17
N ILE A 198 -3.98 12.43 -10.51
CA ILE A 198 -3.94 12.25 -9.04
C ILE A 198 -4.33 13.55 -8.34
N ALA A 199 -3.80 14.69 -8.77
CA ALA A 199 -4.10 16.01 -8.22
C ALA A 199 -5.56 16.43 -8.46
N GLU A 200 -6.10 16.20 -9.65
CA GLU A 200 -7.51 16.47 -10.00
C GLU A 200 -8.45 15.66 -9.09
N GLN A 201 -8.17 14.37 -8.89
CA GLN A 201 -8.95 13.53 -7.98
C GLN A 201 -8.84 13.98 -6.53
N THR A 202 -7.64 14.37 -6.09
CA THR A 202 -7.42 14.87 -4.74
C THR A 202 -8.16 16.20 -4.51
N SER A 203 -8.16 17.09 -5.50
CA SER A 203 -8.80 18.41 -5.42
C SER A 203 -10.33 18.32 -5.40
N LYS A 204 -10.92 17.44 -6.22
CA LYS A 204 -12.38 17.17 -6.19
C LYS A 204 -12.86 16.73 -4.80
N ARG A 205 -12.05 15.99 -4.06
CA ARG A 205 -12.33 15.60 -2.67
C ARG A 205 -12.34 16.79 -1.70
N THR A 206 -11.41 17.73 -1.84
CA THR A 206 -11.35 18.91 -0.97
C THR A 206 -12.57 19.81 -1.15
N VAL A 207 -13.07 19.95 -2.38
CA VAL A 207 -14.22 20.81 -2.72
C VAL A 207 -15.58 20.16 -2.38
N SER A 208 -15.72 18.84 -2.54
CA SER A 208 -16.97 18.15 -2.16
C SER A 208 -17.27 18.24 -0.66
N ASN A 209 -16.24 18.30 0.19
CA ASN A 209 -16.40 18.53 1.64
C ASN A 209 -16.83 19.96 2.00
N THR A 210 -16.76 20.91 1.06
CA THR A 210 -17.18 22.30 1.28
C THR A 210 -18.56 22.62 0.72
N THR A 211 -19.15 21.72 -0.07
CA THR A 211 -20.37 22.01 -0.86
C THR A 211 -21.56 21.12 -0.52
N SER A 212 -21.43 20.18 0.41
CA SER A 212 -22.50 19.29 0.88
C SER A 212 -23.30 19.82 2.08
N ASP A 213 -23.55 21.13 2.13
CA ASP A 213 -24.61 21.73 2.95
C ASP A 213 -25.86 21.88 2.08
N SER A 214 -26.70 20.84 2.02
CA SER A 214 -28.17 20.94 1.73
C SER A 214 -28.91 19.61 1.52
N PHE A 215 -28.43 18.48 2.04
CA PHE A 215 -29.32 17.34 2.30
C PHE A 215 -29.08 16.77 3.70
N VAL A 216 -29.69 17.47 4.66
CA VAL A 216 -29.78 17.02 6.04
C VAL A 216 -30.81 15.89 6.10
N ASP A 217 -30.34 14.65 6.09
CA ASP A 217 -31.07 13.58 6.79
C ASP A 217 -30.69 13.67 8.27
N THR A 218 -31.61 14.22 9.07
CA THR A 218 -31.48 14.59 10.50
C THR A 218 -31.27 13.41 11.46
N THR A 219 -30.69 12.29 11.03
CA THR A 219 -30.35 11.16 11.94
C THR A 219 -28.92 10.61 11.78
N LEU A 220 -28.03 11.35 11.10
CA LEU A 220 -26.58 11.16 11.21
C LEU A 220 -26.06 11.98 12.40
N PRO A 221 -25.35 11.40 13.39
CA PRO A 221 -24.64 12.20 14.36
C PRO A 221 -23.59 13.03 13.64
N SER A 222 -23.65 14.33 13.91
CA SER A 222 -22.88 15.41 13.31
C SER A 222 -21.38 15.13 13.32
N VAL A 223 -20.77 15.50 12.19
CA VAL A 223 -19.34 15.74 11.97
C VAL A 223 -18.79 16.63 13.08
N ALA A 224 -18.23 16.01 14.11
CA ALA A 224 -17.45 16.66 15.16
C ALA A 224 -16.52 15.63 15.79
N ASP A 225 -15.59 15.05 15.01
CA ASP A 225 -14.40 14.38 15.56
C ASP A 225 -13.28 14.13 14.53
N GLN A 226 -13.02 15.09 13.64
CA GLN A 226 -11.77 15.09 12.84
C GLN A 226 -10.54 15.60 13.62
N SER A 227 -10.63 15.74 14.94
CA SER A 227 -9.52 16.18 15.81
C SER A 227 -8.90 15.08 16.68
N ASN A 228 -9.26 13.81 16.50
CA ASN A 228 -8.71 12.70 17.29
C ASN A 228 -7.94 11.65 16.46
N PHE A 229 -7.24 12.09 15.41
CA PHE A 229 -6.09 11.32 14.92
C PHE A 229 -4.88 11.60 15.83
N SER A 230 -4.95 11.12 17.07
CA SER A 230 -3.87 11.21 18.05
C SER A 230 -3.80 9.95 18.90
N THR A 231 -2.74 9.17 18.63
CA THR A 231 -1.97 8.40 19.62
C THR A 231 -2.75 7.44 20.53
N SER A 232 -2.87 6.18 20.11
CA SER A 232 -2.91 5.08 21.07
C SER A 232 -2.29 3.82 20.47
N SER A 233 -1.03 3.61 20.79
CA SER A 233 -0.42 2.28 20.75
C SER A 233 -1.13 1.39 21.78
N SER A 234 -2.06 0.57 21.32
CA SER A 234 -2.50 -0.64 22.01
C SER A 234 -3.11 -1.58 20.98
N MET A 235 -2.43 -2.72 20.77
CA MET A 235 -2.88 -3.89 20.03
C MET A 235 -4.40 -4.06 20.05
N MET A 236 -5.05 -4.01 18.88
CA MET A 236 -6.21 -4.82 18.51
C MET A 236 -6.52 -4.59 17.02
N VAL A 237 -6.79 -5.70 16.32
CA VAL A 237 -7.43 -5.81 15.00
C VAL A 237 -8.26 -4.56 14.68
N SER A 238 -8.11 -3.94 13.50
CA SER A 238 -8.89 -2.79 13.05
C SER A 238 -10.40 -3.04 13.21
N THR A 239 -10.96 -2.74 14.38
CA THR A 239 -12.36 -2.96 14.68
C THR A 239 -13.11 -1.73 14.23
N CYS A 240 -13.95 -1.94 13.22
CA CYS A 240 -14.90 -0.91 12.79
C CYS A 240 -15.75 -0.47 13.97
N PRO A 241 -15.77 0.84 14.29
CA PRO A 241 -16.56 1.31 15.42
C PRO A 241 -18.05 1.05 15.13
N SER A 242 -18.70 0.33 16.03
CA SER A 242 -20.16 0.28 16.08
C SER A 242 -20.63 1.43 16.96
N ASN A 243 -21.59 2.22 16.47
CA ASN A 243 -22.26 3.21 17.32
C ASN A 243 -23.27 2.54 18.27
N THR A 244 -23.89 3.34 19.13
CA THR A 244 -24.91 2.90 20.11
C THR A 244 -26.15 2.26 19.48
N ASN A 245 -26.34 2.43 18.16
CA ASN A 245 -27.49 1.90 17.43
C ASN A 245 -27.14 0.62 16.66
N GLY A 246 -25.98 0.01 16.91
CA GLY A 246 -25.55 -1.21 16.22
C GLY A 246 -25.21 -0.98 14.74
N VAL A 247 -24.86 0.24 14.35
CA VAL A 247 -24.42 0.53 12.99
C VAL A 247 -22.91 0.48 12.92
N GLU A 248 -22.40 -0.44 12.11
CA GLU A 248 -21.00 -0.53 11.72
C GLU A 248 -20.78 0.35 10.49
N SER A 249 -19.77 1.22 10.50
CA SER A 249 -19.36 2.00 9.33
C SER A 249 -17.85 2.04 9.25
N CYS A 250 -17.31 1.69 8.08
CA CYS A 250 -15.87 1.59 7.85
C CYS A 250 -15.54 1.81 6.39
N GLY A 251 -14.31 2.23 6.12
CA GLY A 251 -13.84 2.48 4.79
C GLY A 251 -13.11 3.81 4.67
N ALA A 252 -12.20 3.83 3.72
CA ALA A 252 -11.38 4.99 3.41
C ALA A 252 -11.23 5.17 1.89
N TRP A 253 -10.95 6.41 1.49
CA TRP A 253 -10.80 6.80 0.09
C TRP A 253 -12.01 6.39 -0.77
N ASP A 254 -13.22 6.63 -0.24
CA ASP A 254 -14.53 6.41 -0.87
C ASP A 254 -14.89 4.95 -1.18
N ASN A 255 -14.14 4.00 -0.64
CA ASN A 255 -14.58 2.60 -0.54
C ASN A 255 -15.05 2.40 0.89
N TYR A 256 -16.32 2.05 1.10
CA TYR A 256 -16.86 1.93 2.46
C TYR A 256 -18.04 0.97 2.52
N TYR A 257 -18.41 0.61 3.74
CA TYR A 257 -19.68 0.01 4.03
C TYR A 257 -20.32 0.66 5.25
N ARG A 258 -21.65 0.60 5.29
CA ARG A 258 -22.48 0.90 6.45
C ARG A 258 -23.43 -0.28 6.64
N HIS A 259 -23.47 -0.89 7.82
CA HIS A 259 -24.34 -2.02 8.11
C HIS A 259 -25.03 -1.84 9.46
N ASN A 260 -26.35 -1.84 9.46
CA ASN A 260 -27.15 -1.87 10.67
C ASN A 260 -27.37 -3.33 11.09
N ILE A 261 -26.66 -3.77 12.13
CA ILE A 261 -26.73 -5.15 12.61
C ILE A 261 -28.11 -5.52 13.19
N LEU A 262 -28.92 -4.52 13.55
CA LEU A 262 -30.22 -4.74 14.20
C LEU A 262 -31.30 -5.14 13.19
N ASN A 263 -31.28 -4.57 12.00
CA ASN A 263 -32.29 -4.82 10.97
C ASN A 263 -31.73 -5.45 9.68
N GLY A 264 -30.40 -5.60 9.59
CA GLY A 264 -29.71 -6.20 8.44
C GLY A 264 -29.57 -5.27 7.25
N ASP A 265 -29.96 -4.00 7.36
CA ASP A 265 -29.82 -3.03 6.27
C ASP A 265 -28.35 -2.66 6.08
N PHE A 266 -27.95 -2.52 4.82
CA PHE A 266 -26.60 -2.14 4.50
C PHE A 266 -26.49 -1.28 3.26
N THR A 267 -25.41 -0.52 3.22
CA THR A 267 -24.91 0.19 2.06
C THR A 267 -23.46 -0.23 1.88
N VAL A 268 -23.08 -0.60 0.67
CA VAL A 268 -21.69 -0.84 0.29
C VAL A 268 -21.35 0.07 -0.87
N GLN A 269 -20.12 0.57 -0.88
CA GLN A 269 -19.59 1.41 -1.94
C GLN A 269 -18.17 0.98 -2.26
N VAL A 270 -17.89 0.86 -3.55
CA VAL A 270 -16.54 0.65 -4.07
C VAL A 270 -16.35 1.52 -5.30
N LEU A 271 -15.11 1.93 -5.56
CA LEU A 271 -14.79 2.60 -6.82
C LEU A 271 -15.09 1.67 -8.01
N GLY A 272 -15.75 2.21 -9.02
CA GLY A 272 -16.33 1.50 -10.16
C GLY A 272 -15.36 0.64 -10.98
N HIS A 273 -15.92 -0.10 -11.92
CA HIS A 273 -15.21 -1.01 -12.82
C HIS A 273 -14.57 -0.26 -14.01
N ALA A 274 -13.66 -0.94 -14.73
CA ALA A 274 -13.00 -0.42 -15.92
C ALA A 274 -14.01 0.19 -16.93
N GLY A 275 -13.81 1.45 -17.32
CA GLY A 275 -14.70 2.20 -18.21
C GLY A 275 -15.68 3.14 -17.49
N GLU A 276 -15.90 2.95 -16.19
CA GLU A 276 -16.64 3.84 -15.29
C GLU A 276 -15.68 4.41 -14.24
N ASP A 277 -14.41 4.59 -14.61
CA ASP A 277 -13.27 4.76 -13.69
C ASP A 277 -13.24 6.09 -12.91
N SER A 278 -14.29 6.89 -13.08
CA SER A 278 -14.57 8.05 -12.25
C SER A 278 -15.84 7.88 -11.41
N MET A 279 -16.56 6.77 -11.48
CA MET A 279 -17.83 6.58 -10.78
C MET A 279 -17.70 5.61 -9.60
N TYR A 280 -18.46 5.86 -8.54
CA TYR A 280 -18.62 4.88 -7.46
C TYR A 280 -19.87 4.06 -7.74
N SER A 281 -19.74 2.75 -7.61
CA SER A 281 -20.91 1.90 -7.55
C SER A 281 -21.33 1.80 -6.09
N ARG A 282 -22.51 2.33 -5.77
CA ARG A 282 -23.13 2.20 -4.46
C ARG A 282 -24.31 1.23 -4.56
N LEU A 283 -24.31 0.25 -3.68
CA LEU A 283 -25.38 -0.72 -3.55
C LEU A 283 -26.00 -0.58 -2.16
N HIS A 284 -27.33 -0.53 -2.14
CA HIS A 284 -28.13 -0.58 -0.93
C HIS A 284 -28.98 -1.85 -0.92
N GLY A 285 -29.07 -2.47 0.25
CA GLY A 285 -29.93 -3.63 0.44
C GLY A 285 -30.11 -4.01 1.89
N SER A 286 -30.72 -5.17 2.09
CA SER A 286 -30.93 -5.76 3.41
C SER A 286 -30.61 -7.25 3.36
N ILE A 287 -29.97 -7.77 4.41
CA ILE A 287 -29.64 -9.20 4.53
C ILE A 287 -30.93 -10.04 4.59
N GLY A 288 -31.96 -9.56 5.30
CA GLY A 288 -33.15 -10.35 5.60
C GLY A 288 -32.79 -11.69 6.26
N THR A 289 -33.32 -12.80 5.74
CA THR A 289 -33.00 -14.16 6.20
C THR A 289 -32.03 -14.90 5.27
N ASP A 290 -31.42 -14.20 4.31
CA ASP A 290 -30.56 -14.82 3.29
C ASP A 290 -29.11 -14.92 3.79
N THR A 291 -28.71 -16.15 4.10
CA THR A 291 -27.35 -16.44 4.60
C THR A 291 -26.28 -16.18 3.55
N ALA A 292 -26.60 -16.30 2.26
CA ALA A 292 -25.64 -16.02 1.19
C ALA A 292 -25.38 -14.50 1.07
N LYS A 293 -26.40 -13.65 1.29
CA LYS A 293 -26.22 -12.19 1.42
C LYS A 293 -25.35 -11.83 2.59
N ALA A 294 -25.61 -12.45 3.74
CA ALA A 294 -24.80 -12.25 4.94
C ALA A 294 -23.32 -12.60 4.70
N THR A 295 -23.06 -13.75 4.05
CA THR A 295 -21.70 -14.16 3.69
C THR A 295 -21.04 -13.17 2.74
N ARG A 296 -21.71 -12.78 1.63
CA ARG A 296 -21.15 -11.80 0.68
C ARG A 296 -20.83 -10.47 1.36
N LEU A 297 -21.74 -9.96 2.21
CA LEU A 297 -21.50 -8.72 2.95
C LEU A 297 -20.33 -8.87 3.90
N SER A 298 -20.24 -9.97 4.64
CA SER A 298 -19.10 -10.24 5.53
C SER A 298 -17.78 -10.29 4.75
N THR A 299 -17.74 -10.93 3.59
CA THR A 299 -16.57 -10.98 2.70
C THR A 299 -16.18 -9.59 2.21
N PHE A 300 -17.15 -8.78 1.76
CA PHE A 300 -16.91 -7.41 1.34
C PHE A 300 -16.32 -6.56 2.47
N LYS A 301 -16.91 -6.63 3.68
CA LYS A 301 -16.40 -5.93 4.87
C LYS A 301 -14.96 -6.31 5.18
N GLN A 302 -14.64 -7.60 5.16
CA GLN A 302 -13.29 -8.07 5.41
C GLN A 302 -12.30 -7.49 4.40
N GLN A 303 -12.64 -7.50 3.11
CA GLN A 303 -11.80 -6.96 2.04
C GLN A 303 -11.57 -5.45 2.19
N ILE A 304 -12.62 -4.68 2.53
CA ILE A 304 -12.50 -3.24 2.80
C ILE A 304 -11.63 -2.97 4.03
N ASN A 305 -11.82 -3.71 5.12
CA ASN A 305 -11.04 -3.52 6.34
C ASN A 305 -9.57 -3.87 6.13
N THR A 306 -9.27 -4.93 5.37
CA THR A 306 -7.88 -5.30 5.03
C THR A 306 -7.26 -4.27 4.08
N TYR A 307 -7.99 -3.78 3.09
CA TYR A 307 -7.54 -2.67 2.24
C TYR A 307 -7.22 -1.43 3.08
N GLU A 308 -8.13 -1.03 3.97
CA GLU A 308 -7.96 0.12 4.85
C GLU A 308 -6.76 -0.04 5.77
N ARG A 309 -6.58 -1.21 6.38
CA ARG A 309 -5.37 -1.53 7.18
C ARG A 309 -4.09 -1.34 6.35
N TYR A 310 -4.06 -1.82 5.11
CA TYR A 310 -2.88 -1.63 4.27
C TYR A 310 -2.59 -0.15 3.97
N ILE A 311 -3.61 0.65 3.67
CA ILE A 311 -3.39 2.05 3.29
C ILE A 311 -3.22 2.98 4.51
N VAL A 312 -4.04 2.83 5.54
CA VAL A 312 -3.98 3.67 6.76
C VAL A 312 -2.82 3.22 7.63
N ASP A 313 -2.77 1.95 8.03
CA ASP A 313 -1.83 1.52 9.06
C ASP A 313 -0.46 1.17 8.45
N ASP A 314 -0.46 0.41 7.35
CA ASP A 314 0.76 -0.18 6.81
C ASP A 314 1.47 0.69 5.77
N LEU A 315 0.82 1.68 5.16
CA LEU A 315 1.41 2.68 4.25
C LEU A 315 1.74 4.01 4.94
N GLU A 316 1.29 4.25 6.18
CA GLU A 316 1.54 5.52 6.86
C GLU A 316 2.94 5.61 7.47
N ALA A 317 3.64 6.71 7.17
CA ALA A 317 4.84 7.16 7.88
C ALA A 317 4.91 8.70 7.84
N GLY A 318 3.90 9.37 8.38
CA GLY A 318 3.91 10.83 8.52
C GLY A 318 3.85 11.61 7.19
N VAL A 319 3.54 10.95 6.07
CA VAL A 319 3.41 11.57 4.74
C VAL A 319 1.98 11.43 4.22
N PHE A 320 1.02 11.86 5.04
CA PHE A 320 -0.43 11.75 4.77
C PHE A 320 -0.83 12.14 3.34
N TRP A 321 -0.26 13.23 2.81
CA TRP A 321 -0.56 13.70 1.46
C TRP A 321 -0.02 12.80 0.34
N GLU A 322 1.13 12.14 0.54
CA GLU A 322 1.63 11.13 -0.40
C GLU A 322 0.73 9.89 -0.40
N ILE A 323 0.20 9.50 0.76
CA ILE A 323 -0.70 8.33 0.91
C ILE A 323 -2.07 8.63 0.31
N VAL A 324 -2.65 9.80 0.57
CA VAL A 324 -3.95 10.19 -0.01
C VAL A 324 -3.87 10.25 -1.53
N GLY A 325 -2.82 10.85 -2.08
CA GLY A 325 -2.59 10.86 -3.53
C GLY A 325 -2.41 9.45 -4.08
N TRP A 326 -1.57 8.63 -3.44
CA TRP A 326 -1.27 7.28 -3.89
C TRP A 326 -2.45 6.30 -3.78
N ALA A 327 -3.22 6.34 -2.69
CA ALA A 327 -4.41 5.51 -2.51
C ALA A 327 -5.48 5.85 -3.55
N SER A 328 -5.63 7.14 -3.85
CA SER A 328 -6.49 7.60 -4.96
C SER A 328 -5.99 7.04 -6.29
N ALA A 329 -4.67 7.11 -6.53
CA ALA A 329 -4.03 6.57 -7.73
C ALA A 329 -4.25 5.06 -7.89
N LEU A 330 -4.05 4.27 -6.83
CA LEU A 330 -4.27 2.83 -6.80
C LEU A 330 -5.71 2.47 -7.18
N ALA A 331 -6.66 3.20 -6.62
CA ALA A 331 -8.06 2.98 -6.88
C ALA A 331 -8.40 3.32 -8.34
N SER A 332 -7.86 4.43 -8.83
CA SER A 332 -8.26 5.07 -10.08
C SER A 332 -7.32 4.83 -11.25
N PHE A 333 -6.42 3.84 -11.17
CA PHE A 333 -5.25 3.69 -12.04
C PHE A 333 -5.61 3.50 -13.55
N ILE A 334 -6.05 4.56 -14.23
CA ILE A 334 -6.62 4.54 -15.59
C ILE A 334 -5.52 4.54 -16.66
N LEU A 335 -4.28 4.90 -16.34
CA LEU A 335 -3.23 5.12 -17.35
C LEU A 335 -1.83 4.64 -16.94
N LEU A 336 -1.67 3.40 -16.50
CA LEU A 336 -0.34 2.79 -16.63
C LEU A 336 -0.28 2.09 -17.98
N VAL A 337 0.49 2.72 -18.87
CA VAL A 337 1.12 2.19 -20.07
C VAL A 337 0.20 1.37 -21.00
N GLN A 338 -0.02 1.85 -22.24
CA GLN A 338 -0.59 1.01 -23.30
C GLN A 338 0.09 -0.37 -23.32
N GLY A 339 -0.68 -1.43 -23.01
CA GLY A 339 -0.19 -2.80 -22.87
C GLY A 339 -0.38 -3.45 -21.50
N PHE A 340 -0.75 -2.70 -20.45
CA PHE A 340 -1.01 -3.22 -19.10
C PHE A 340 -2.49 -3.03 -18.73
N GLY A 341 -3.02 -3.94 -17.92
CA GLY A 341 -4.39 -3.82 -17.41
C GLY A 341 -4.59 -2.50 -16.68
N THR A 342 -5.82 -1.98 -16.67
CA THR A 342 -6.18 -0.77 -15.92
C THR A 342 -6.61 -1.12 -14.48
N GLY A 343 -6.51 -0.15 -13.59
CA GLY A 343 -6.97 -0.26 -12.20
C GLY A 343 -6.13 -1.19 -11.31
N PRO A 344 -6.71 -1.67 -10.19
CA PRO A 344 -5.99 -2.45 -9.19
C PRO A 344 -5.38 -3.76 -9.73
N VAL A 345 -6.07 -4.47 -10.64
CA VAL A 345 -5.56 -5.67 -11.31
C VAL A 345 -4.30 -5.35 -12.12
N GLY A 346 -4.32 -4.22 -12.83
CA GLY A 346 -3.18 -3.69 -13.58
C GLY A 346 -1.98 -3.46 -12.68
N TRP A 347 -2.19 -2.82 -11.53
CA TRP A 347 -1.12 -2.57 -10.57
C TRP A 347 -0.53 -3.86 -10.00
N VAL A 348 -1.35 -4.84 -9.63
CA VAL A 348 -0.86 -6.15 -9.17
C VAL A 348 0.03 -6.81 -10.23
N ALA A 349 -0.41 -6.79 -11.50
CA ALA A 349 0.36 -7.31 -12.62
C ALA A 349 1.67 -6.54 -12.82
N VAL A 350 1.67 -5.22 -12.67
CA VAL A 350 2.90 -4.39 -12.72
C VAL A 350 3.85 -4.82 -11.61
N VAL A 351 3.44 -4.88 -10.34
CA VAL A 351 4.38 -5.26 -9.27
C VAL A 351 4.88 -6.71 -9.43
N ALA A 352 4.05 -7.64 -9.90
CA ALA A 352 4.43 -9.03 -10.10
C ALA A 352 5.40 -9.26 -11.27
N LEU A 353 5.19 -8.54 -12.39
CA LEU A 353 5.90 -8.79 -13.66
C LEU A 353 6.98 -7.76 -13.98
N TYR A 354 6.89 -6.56 -13.40
CA TYR A 354 7.77 -5.43 -13.70
C TYR A 354 8.73 -5.18 -12.56
N SER A 355 9.98 -5.56 -12.77
CA SER A 355 11.07 -5.26 -11.85
C SER A 355 11.36 -3.77 -11.68
N ASN A 356 10.97 -2.93 -12.63
CA ASN A 356 11.08 -1.47 -12.52
C ASN A 356 9.83 -0.83 -11.87
N ALA A 357 8.92 -1.62 -11.29
CA ALA A 357 7.77 -1.10 -10.57
C ALA A 357 8.20 -0.12 -9.46
N ILE A 358 9.37 -0.33 -8.84
CA ILE A 358 9.94 0.60 -7.85
C ILE A 358 10.28 1.98 -8.45
N LEU A 359 10.74 2.05 -9.70
CA LEU A 359 10.99 3.32 -10.40
C LEU A 359 9.70 4.06 -10.71
N THR A 360 8.72 3.30 -11.18
CA THR A 360 7.38 3.84 -11.44
C THR A 360 6.78 4.41 -10.16
N PHE A 361 6.90 3.65 -9.07
CA PHE A 361 6.47 4.07 -7.74
C PHE A 361 7.23 5.33 -7.26
N ALA A 362 8.57 5.35 -7.39
CA ALA A 362 9.40 6.51 -7.06
C ALA A 362 9.12 7.76 -7.91
N GLY A 363 8.62 7.61 -9.14
CA GLY A 363 8.17 8.74 -9.95
C GLY A 363 6.89 9.39 -9.43
N PHE A 364 5.99 8.58 -8.85
CA PHE A 364 4.69 9.03 -8.34
C PHE A 364 4.74 9.48 -6.88
N THR A 365 5.64 8.90 -6.07
CA THR A 365 5.86 9.27 -4.67
C THR A 365 7.19 9.99 -4.51
N SER A 366 7.66 10.20 -3.28
CA SER A 366 9.06 10.56 -3.07
C SER A 366 9.98 9.34 -3.23
N SER A 367 11.21 9.58 -3.69
CA SER A 367 12.28 8.56 -3.76
C SER A 367 12.62 7.95 -2.39
N ALA A 368 12.37 8.67 -1.29
CA ALA A 368 12.53 8.14 0.07
C ALA A 368 11.40 7.21 0.51
N TYR A 369 10.19 7.43 -0.03
CA TYR A 369 9.02 6.60 0.26
C TYR A 369 8.95 5.34 -0.62
N ALA A 370 9.57 5.37 -1.80
CA ALA A 370 9.61 4.26 -2.72
C ALA A 370 10.56 3.14 -2.26
N THR A 371 10.08 2.30 -1.35
CA THR A 371 10.81 1.14 -0.81
C THR A 371 10.17 -0.17 -1.22
N ASN A 372 10.93 -1.28 -1.12
CA ASN A 372 10.40 -2.61 -1.42
C ASN A 372 9.20 -2.97 -0.53
N ALA A 373 9.23 -2.63 0.77
CA ALA A 373 8.11 -2.89 1.66
C ALA A 373 6.84 -2.16 1.20
N ARG A 374 6.94 -0.86 0.90
CA ARG A 374 5.80 -0.05 0.44
C ARG A 374 5.25 -0.55 -0.89
N LEU A 375 6.11 -0.98 -1.80
CA LEU A 375 5.70 -1.58 -3.07
C LEU A 375 4.87 -2.86 -2.87
N GLN A 376 5.27 -3.75 -1.94
CA GLN A 376 4.53 -4.98 -1.64
C GLN A 376 3.20 -4.72 -0.92
N ILE A 377 3.19 -3.79 0.06
CA ILE A 377 1.95 -3.38 0.74
C ILE A 377 0.96 -2.80 -0.28
N SER A 378 1.45 -1.97 -1.19
CA SER A 378 0.68 -1.37 -2.27
C SER A 378 0.07 -2.42 -3.22
N LYS A 379 0.83 -3.47 -3.57
CA LYS A 379 0.31 -4.62 -4.32
C LYS A 379 -0.82 -5.31 -3.56
N ASN A 380 -0.64 -5.60 -2.27
CA ASN A 380 -1.67 -6.28 -1.47
C ASN A 380 -2.93 -5.42 -1.30
N ALA A 381 -2.78 -4.11 -1.11
CA ALA A 381 -3.91 -3.18 -1.09
C ALA A 381 -4.70 -3.23 -2.41
N ALA A 382 -4.00 -3.21 -3.55
CA ALA A 382 -4.65 -3.33 -4.86
C ALA A 382 -5.37 -4.68 -5.04
N SER A 383 -4.79 -5.79 -4.57
CA SER A 383 -5.43 -7.10 -4.57
C SER A 383 -6.74 -7.07 -3.76
N GLN A 384 -6.75 -6.49 -2.56
CA GLN A 384 -7.94 -6.39 -1.72
C GLN A 384 -9.00 -5.49 -2.33
N LEU A 385 -8.60 -4.36 -2.90
CA LEU A 385 -9.54 -3.47 -3.59
C LEU A 385 -10.18 -4.17 -4.80
N SER A 386 -9.39 -4.92 -5.59
CA SER A 386 -9.92 -5.72 -6.69
C SER A 386 -10.90 -6.78 -6.20
N ASN A 387 -10.57 -7.47 -5.10
CA ASN A 387 -11.45 -8.47 -4.49
C ASN A 387 -12.78 -7.85 -4.02
N ALA A 388 -12.73 -6.66 -3.40
CA ALA A 388 -13.93 -5.92 -3.01
C ALA A 388 -14.80 -5.54 -4.23
N LYS A 389 -14.18 -5.10 -5.33
CA LYS A 389 -14.88 -4.84 -6.60
C LYS A 389 -15.56 -6.10 -7.15
N THR A 390 -14.85 -7.24 -7.16
CA THR A 390 -15.42 -8.53 -7.58
C THR A 390 -16.61 -8.94 -6.70
N THR A 391 -16.48 -8.83 -5.37
CA THR A 391 -17.58 -9.14 -4.45
C THR A 391 -18.78 -8.21 -4.65
N HIS A 392 -18.54 -6.90 -4.82
CA HIS A 392 -19.58 -5.92 -5.10
C HIS A 392 -20.32 -6.22 -6.42
N TYR A 393 -19.57 -6.53 -7.48
CA TYR A 393 -20.14 -6.95 -8.76
C TYR A 393 -21.00 -8.22 -8.60
N ASN A 394 -20.51 -9.21 -7.86
CA ASN A 394 -21.25 -10.44 -7.58
C ASN A 394 -22.53 -10.19 -6.76
N MET A 395 -22.55 -9.19 -5.88
CA MET A 395 -23.78 -8.77 -5.19
C MET A 395 -24.81 -8.19 -6.16
N LEU A 396 -24.38 -7.42 -7.17
CA LEU A 396 -25.27 -6.81 -8.17
C LEU A 396 -25.87 -7.83 -9.15
N TYR A 397 -25.04 -8.73 -9.70
CA TYR A 397 -25.41 -9.47 -10.92
C TYR A 397 -25.80 -10.94 -10.69
N ASN A 398 -25.43 -11.57 -9.57
CA ASN A 398 -25.74 -12.98 -9.32
C ASN A 398 -27.10 -13.19 -8.61
N PHE A 399 -28.18 -12.76 -9.25
CA PHE A 399 -29.60 -13.12 -9.00
C PHE A 399 -30.38 -12.40 -7.88
N ASP A 400 -29.78 -11.48 -7.12
CA ASP A 400 -30.52 -10.68 -6.14
C ASP A 400 -31.15 -9.42 -6.77
N HIS A 401 -32.31 -9.58 -7.41
CA HIS A 401 -33.10 -8.49 -8.01
C HIS A 401 -33.62 -7.45 -6.99
N ASN A 402 -33.21 -7.54 -5.72
CA ASN A 402 -33.66 -6.70 -4.61
C ASN A 402 -32.60 -5.71 -4.11
N TYR A 403 -31.44 -5.64 -4.75
CA TYR A 403 -30.47 -4.59 -4.45
C TYR A 403 -30.79 -3.34 -5.25
N GLY A 404 -31.05 -2.24 -4.56
CA GLY A 404 -31.05 -0.93 -5.19
C GLY A 404 -29.61 -0.58 -5.56
N SER A 405 -29.34 -0.39 -6.84
CA SER A 405 -28.05 0.12 -7.31
C SER A 405 -28.23 1.58 -7.73
N VAL A 406 -27.33 2.43 -7.26
CA VAL A 406 -27.20 3.79 -7.75
C VAL A 406 -25.76 3.93 -8.21
N TYR A 407 -25.61 4.26 -9.49
CA TYR A 407 -24.35 4.78 -10.00
C TYR A 407 -24.27 6.23 -9.55
N GLU A 408 -23.53 6.46 -8.48
CA GLU A 408 -23.22 7.82 -8.08
C GLU A 408 -22.04 8.26 -8.94
N SER A 409 -22.10 9.49 -9.45
CA SER A 409 -20.89 10.10 -9.95
C SER A 409 -19.89 10.08 -8.80
N GLY A 410 -18.86 9.27 -8.95
CA GLY A 410 -17.63 9.55 -8.26
C GLY A 410 -17.02 10.77 -8.90
N PHE A 411 -16.27 11.49 -8.10
CA PHE A 411 -15.44 12.62 -8.51
C PHE A 411 -16.16 13.73 -9.27
#